data_AF-A0A6C0CF95-F1
#
_entry.id   AF-A0A6C0CF95-F1
#
_cell.length_a   1.000
_cell.length_b   1.000
_cell.length_c   1.000
_cell.angle_alpha   90.00
_cell.angle_beta   90.00
_cell.angle_gamma   90.00
#
_symmetry.space_group_name_H-M   'P 1'
#
loop_
_entity.id
_entity.type
_entity.pdbx_description
1 polymer ?
#
loop_
_entity_poly.entity_id
_entity_poly.type
_entity_poly.pdbx_seq_one_letter_code
_entity_poly.pdbx_strand_id
1 'polypeptide(L)' 'MEQVIQQAPANISVEDIETIFNKNNSNVNDTLTELWDIDMSSFIIEKKTTKWDEIRDTCDSFDFEMKNMIDKNRNV' A
#
# COMPACT_ATOMS: atom_id res chain seq x y z
N MET A 1 14.32 14.37 9.93
CA MET A 1 15.77 14.42 9.70
C MET A 1 16.53 13.35 10.46
N GLU A 2 16.44 13.26 11.80
CA GLU A 2 17.16 12.23 12.57
C GLU A 2 16.92 10.79 12.08
N GLN A 3 15.66 10.44 11.80
CA GLN A 3 15.29 9.13 11.25
C GLN A 3 15.85 8.88 9.84
N VAL A 4 16.01 9.93 9.03
CA VAL A 4 16.58 9.83 7.68
C VAL A 4 18.08 9.57 7.77
N ILE A 5 18.79 10.29 8.64
CA ILE A 5 20.24 10.11 8.86
C ILE A 5 20.54 8.68 9.34
N GLN A 6 19.75 8.15 10.27
CA GLN A 6 19.96 6.79 10.79
C GLN A 6 19.74 5.68 9.75
N GLN A 7 18.92 5.95 8.71
CA GLN A 7 18.55 4.99 7.67
C GLN A 7 19.20 5.29 6.32
N ALA A 8 20.02 6.34 6.23
CA ALA A 8 20.73 6.71 5.01
C ALA A 8 21.84 5.69 4.70
N PRO A 9 22.16 5.47 3.41
CA PRO A 9 23.24 4.58 3.02
C PRO A 9 24.61 5.12 3.50
N ALA A 10 25.55 4.21 3.75
CA ALA A 10 26.87 4.58 4.22
C ALA A 10 27.64 5.40 3.16
N ASN A 11 28.37 6.43 3.59
CA ASN A 11 29.16 7.37 2.78
C ASN A 11 28.42 8.57 2.15
N ILE A 12 27.21 8.92 2.61
CA ILE A 12 26.56 10.19 2.25
C ILE A 12 26.78 11.23 3.34
N SER A 13 27.06 12.47 2.94
CA SER A 13 27.21 13.60 3.87
C SER A 13 25.85 14.07 4.41
N VAL A 14 25.84 14.66 5.60
CA VAL A 14 24.58 15.14 6.21
C VAL A 14 24.00 16.30 5.38
N GLU A 15 24.87 17.10 4.77
CA GLU A 15 24.54 18.22 3.91
C GLU A 15 23.80 17.78 2.63
N ASP A 16 24.23 16.66 2.03
CA ASP A 16 23.56 16.09 0.86
C ASP A 16 22.18 15.54 1.22
N ILE A 17 22.06 14.89 2.39
CA ILE A 17 20.78 14.39 2.91
C ILE A 17 19.81 15.53 3.15
N GLU A 18 20.26 16.64 3.76
CA GLU A 18 19.43 17.82 4.00
C GLU A 18 18.94 18.46 2.70
N THR A 19 19.79 18.51 1.68
CA THR A 19 19.43 19.05 0.37
C THR A 19 18.30 18.23 -0.27
N ILE A 20 18.40 16.91 -0.22
CA ILE A 20 17.37 15.99 -0.73
C ILE A 20 16.10 16.04 0.13
N PHE A 21 16.24 16.11 1.46
CA PHE A 21 15.11 16.22 2.39
C PHE A 21 14.30 17.50 2.17
N ASN A 22 14.96 18.63 1.91
CA ASN A 22 14.31 19.89 1.57
C ASN A 22 13.66 19.85 0.19
N LYS A 23 14.32 19.24 -0.81
CA LYS A 23 13.76 19.01 -2.15
C LYS A 23 12.47 18.19 -2.11
N ASN A 24 12.41 17.19 -1.23
CA ASN A 24 11.27 16.29 -1.07
C ASN A 24 10.23 16.80 -0.04
N ASN A 25 10.17 18.11 0.20
CA ASN A 25 9.19 18.74 1.08
C ASN A 25 9.14 18.13 2.49
N SER A 26 10.29 17.74 3.05
CA SER A 26 10.41 17.06 4.34
C SER A 26 9.71 15.69 4.44
N ASN A 27 9.40 15.05 3.31
CA ASN A 27 8.89 13.68 3.30
C ASN A 27 10.05 12.68 3.52
N VAL A 28 9.99 11.98 4.64
CA VAL A 28 11.00 10.98 5.06
C VAL A 28 11.10 9.83 4.06
N ASN A 29 9.96 9.32 3.57
CA ASN A 29 9.93 8.15 2.70
C ASN A 29 10.50 8.49 1.33
N ASP A 30 10.03 9.57 0.70
CA ASP A 30 10.51 9.99 -0.61
C ASP A 30 12.01 10.28 -0.60
N THR A 31 12.50 10.89 0.49
CA THR A 31 13.92 11.14 0.71
C THR A 31 14.71 9.84 0.82
N LEU A 32 14.24 8.86 1.59
CA LEU A 32 14.93 7.57 1.70
C LEU A 32 14.88 6.79 0.38
N THR A 33 13.75 6.82 -0.33
CA THR A 33 13.62 6.19 -1.65
C THR A 33 14.62 6.78 -2.65
N GLU A 34 14.75 8.11 -2.71
CA GLU A 34 15.71 8.79 -3.58
C GLU A 34 17.17 8.54 -3.14
N LEU A 35 17.46 8.55 -1.84
CA LEU A 35 18.80 8.26 -1.30
C LEU A 35 19.28 6.85 -1.63
N TRP A 36 18.38 5.87 -1.61
CA TRP A 36 18.69 4.48 -1.91
C TRP A 36 18.54 4.13 -3.39
N ASP A 37 18.22 5.11 -4.25
CA ASP A 37 17.95 4.94 -5.68
C ASP A 37 16.97 3.78 -5.94
N ILE A 38 15.95 3.66 -5.09
CA ILE A 38 14.96 2.60 -5.17
C ILE A 38 13.98 2.98 -6.28
N ASP A 39 14.01 2.23 -7.37
CA ASP A 39 13.02 2.36 -8.42
C ASP A 39 11.64 1.88 -7.94
N MET A 40 10.82 2.82 -7.48
CA MET A 40 9.46 2.59 -7.04
C MET A 40 8.54 2.05 -8.15
N SER A 41 8.95 2.13 -9.42
CA SER A 41 8.18 1.55 -10.52
C SER A 41 8.10 0.02 -10.46
N SER A 42 9.00 -0.62 -9.71
CA SER A 42 8.96 -2.06 -9.45
C SER A 42 7.94 -2.49 -8.38
N PHE A 43 7.42 -1.54 -7.59
CA PHE A 43 6.34 -1.77 -6.62
C PHE A 43 4.97 -1.47 -7.20
N ILE A 44 4.71 -1.89 -8.45
CA ILE A 44 3.33 -2.14 -8.86
C ILE A 44 2.84 -3.28 -7.98
N ILE A 45 2.26 -2.92 -6.83
CA ILE A 45 1.42 -3.80 -6.05
C ILE A 45 0.21 -4.05 -6.97
N GLU A 46 0.34 -4.98 -7.91
CA GLU A 46 -0.82 -5.66 -8.45
C GLU A 46 -1.64 -6.03 -7.23
N LYS A 47 -2.88 -5.53 -7.18
CA LYS A 47 -3.84 -5.86 -6.14
C LYS A 47 -3.97 -7.37 -6.15
N LYS A 48 -3.13 -8.04 -5.37
CA LYS A 48 -3.15 -9.48 -5.23
C LYS A 48 -4.47 -9.74 -4.54
N THR A 49 -5.45 -10.20 -5.31
CA THR A 49 -6.72 -10.67 -4.78
C THR A 49 -6.36 -11.61 -3.65
N THR A 50 -6.70 -11.20 -2.43
CA THR A 50 -6.33 -12.01 -1.28
C THR A 50 -7.22 -13.23 -1.31
N LYS A 51 -6.73 -14.38 -0.84
CA LYS A 51 -7.59 -15.58 -0.68
C LYS A 51 -8.87 -15.27 0.10
N TRP A 52 -8.83 -14.25 0.96
CA TRP A 52 -9.98 -13.76 1.72
C TRP A 52 -11.03 -13.04 0.88
N ASP A 53 -10.64 -12.38 -0.20
CA ASP A 53 -11.58 -11.72 -1.10
C ASP A 53 -12.41 -12.77 -1.85
N GLU A 54 -11.75 -13.84 -2.35
CA GLU A 54 -12.44 -14.97 -2.99
C GLU A 54 -13.39 -15.69 -2.02
N ILE A 55 -12.98 -15.88 -0.77
CA ILE A 55 -13.82 -16.47 0.27
C ILE A 55 -15.03 -15.58 0.57
N ARG A 56 -14.82 -14.26 0.67
CA ARG A 56 -15.89 -13.30 0.94
C ARG A 56 -16.91 -13.28 -0.20
N ASP A 57 -16.44 -13.22 -1.44
CA ASP A 57 -17.30 -13.24 -2.62
C ASP A 57 -18.14 -14.52 -2.68
N THR A 58 -17.55 -15.66 -2.29
CA THR A 58 -18.25 -16.95 -2.23
C THR A 58 -19.36 -16.92 -1.17
N CYS A 59 -19.06 -16.46 0.05
CA CYS A 59 -20.06 -16.33 1.11
C CYS A 59 -21.19 -15.36 0.72
N ASP A 60 -20.84 -14.19 0.17
CA ASP A 60 -21.80 -13.18 -0.26
C ASP A 60 -22.74 -13.72 -1.36
N SER A 61 -22.22 -14.57 -2.24
CA SER A 61 -23.04 -15.21 -3.28
C SER A 61 -24.11 -16.14 -2.70
N PHE A 62 -23.77 -16.92 -1.68
CA PHE A 62 -24.72 -17.80 -0.98
C PHE A 62 -25.76 -17.00 -0.20
N ASP A 63 -25.33 -15.96 0.52
CA ASP A 63 -26.24 -15.09 1.27
C ASP A 63 -27.23 -14.38 0.34
N PHE A 64 -26.77 -13.95 -0.85
CA PHE A 64 -27.63 -13.34 -1.86
C PHE A 64 -28.67 -14.32 -2.41
N GLU A 65 -28.26 -15.56 -2.70
CA GLU A 65 -29.18 -16.61 -3.15
C GLU A 65 -30.23 -16.94 -2.08
N MET A 66 -29.80 -17.10 -0.83
CA MET A 66 -30.70 -17.37 0.29
C MET A 66 -31.70 -16.24 0.50
N LYS A 67 -31.24 -14.98 0.46
CA LYS A 67 -32.11 -13.80 0.54
C LYS A 67 -33.14 -13.80 -0.59
N ASN A 68 -32.71 -14.05 -1.83
CA ASN A 68 -33.62 -14.10 -2.97
C ASN A 68 -34.70 -15.18 -2.83
N MET A 69 -34.35 -16.34 -2.26
CA MET A 69 -35.32 -17.41 -2.01
C MET A 69 -36.33 -17.02 -0.92
N ILE A 70 -35.87 -16.39 0.16
CA ILE A 70 -36.75 -15.89 1.23
C ILE A 70 -37.67 -14.80 0.70
N ASP A 71 -37.14 -13.82 -0.04
CA ASP A 71 -37.91 -12.71 -0.59
C ASP A 71 -38.95 -13.20 -1.62
N LYS A 72 -38.61 -14.20 -2.43
CA LYS A 72 -39.58 -14.87 -3.31
C LYS A 72 -40.70 -15.52 -2.51
N ASN A 73 -40.38 -16.31 -1.48
CA ASN A 73 -41.38 -17.01 -0.67
C ASN A 73 -42.20 -16.09 0.24
N ARG A 74 -41.70 -14.90 0.54
CA ARG A 74 -42.41 -13.90 1.35
C ARG A 74 -43.45 -13.09 0.56
N ASN A 75 -43.28 -13.00 -0.76
CA ASN A 75 -44.16 -12.26 -1.67
C ASN A 75 -45.17 -13.15 -2.42
N VAL A 76 -45.27 -14.43 -2.03
CA VAL A 76 -46.33 -15.39 -2.43
C VAL A 76 -47.28 -15.56 -1.26
#